data_AF-A0A929DWE0-F1
#
_entry.id   AF-A0A929DWE0-F1
#
_cell.length_a   1.000
_cell.length_b   1.000
_cell.length_c   1.000
_cell.angle_alpha   90.00
_cell.angle_beta   90.00
_cell.angle_gamma   90.00
#
_symmetry.space_group_name_H-M   'P 1'
#
loop_
_entity.id
_entity.type
_entity.pdbx_description
1 polymer ?
#
loop_
_entity_poly.entity_id
_entity_poly.type
_entity_poly.pdbx_seq_one_letter_code
_entity_poly.pdbx_strand_id
1 'polypeptide(L)'
;LMQYENEHYQSIRPCGFSSWPTLDPIYHPTEHLLEGSSEDDEQIDLADLISAENSPGFFIGYHAYPYYPDFIVQDPIYLAESDSLGPNNYLGYLKDLKAHYQDIPLIIAEFGVPSSWGSGHLSPSGMHHGGISEEEQGAYNIRMFDNIESSGCAGGVQFSLIDEWFKQTWITNPYSDKQYRYLWHNLTSPEQSFGILAYAPPPETFTETGAYPDSSITSIQVHSDYTFFRVRVHMKTAQYTEDTLWVAFDTYESNLGESVLPNGRSIGVAPDTLRAEFVLQIPMKGDLAQLYVLPSYDVFGIKKLERLDTVVSTSSDAGLWNPVKWQTSYFYNSIQYIGELNISTSEDPYQFLNAVTLFNDSVEIRIPWTLINFPAPTVGRAMHYESHMDGPDLVIDRKDTLSDGIAVSILLQDEIYQTGKYQWSPWDYEKIVNEPPIERKKQSFHHMKQMLPQFNSPPIGLADTFRLTTGSILEPGPEAGLLQNDFDIDGNEMQVRLPFGSSTEHGQLFLHPDGSFLYDPDPGFLGDDFFMYYLEDGAESSTLVPVHLHVGYPLSAEDELSSVSSSIFPNPGKDRFCISIPEPFQEASLRVLDMLGKEILFLPLEEASTWVDIQNTKQGIYLFILSIDQNLDQHRIIMQ
;
A
#
# COMPACT_ATOMS: atom_id res chain seq x y z
N LEU A 1 -29.16 -3.09 7.40
CA LEU A 1 -28.48 -2.55 6.21
C LEU A 1 -29.28 -2.83 4.94
N MET A 2 -29.45 -4.09 4.51
CA MET A 2 -30.17 -4.43 3.26
C MET A 2 -31.59 -3.83 3.16
N GLN A 3 -32.38 -3.87 4.24
CA GLN A 3 -33.70 -3.23 4.26
C GLN A 3 -33.62 -1.72 3.98
N TYR A 4 -32.62 -1.04 4.56
CA TYR A 4 -32.40 0.39 4.34
C TYR A 4 -32.04 0.68 2.88
N GLU A 5 -31.15 -0.13 2.26
CA GLU A 5 -30.81 0.04 0.83
C GLU A 5 -32.02 -0.14 -0.08
N ASN A 6 -32.84 -1.18 0.16
CA ASN A 6 -34.04 -1.44 -0.63
C ASN A 6 -35.06 -0.29 -0.50
N GLU A 7 -35.30 0.18 0.72
CA GLU A 7 -36.28 1.24 0.99
C GLU A 7 -35.86 2.62 0.44
N HIS A 8 -34.57 2.94 0.43
CA HIS A 8 -34.07 4.27 0.07
C HIS A 8 -33.47 4.38 -1.33
N TYR A 9 -32.93 3.28 -1.85
CA TYR A 9 -32.19 3.27 -3.12
C TYR A 9 -32.72 2.23 -4.11
N GLN A 10 -33.84 1.55 -3.79
CA GLN A 10 -34.47 0.53 -4.64
C GLN A 10 -33.46 -0.51 -5.18
N SER A 11 -32.43 -0.82 -4.38
CA SER A 11 -31.34 -1.71 -4.75
C SER A 11 -30.98 -2.60 -3.57
N ILE A 12 -30.50 -3.80 -3.89
CA ILE A 12 -30.09 -4.79 -2.89
C ILE A 12 -28.75 -5.36 -3.35
N ARG A 13 -27.73 -5.32 -2.50
CA ARG A 13 -26.36 -5.74 -2.80
C ARG A 13 -25.88 -6.82 -1.82
N PRO A 14 -25.00 -7.73 -2.25
CA PRO A 14 -24.32 -8.65 -1.34
C PRO A 14 -23.63 -7.87 -0.22
N CYS A 15 -23.76 -8.36 1.01
CA CYS A 15 -23.06 -7.81 2.17
C CYS A 15 -21.87 -8.70 2.53
N GLY A 16 -20.78 -8.08 2.98
CA GLY A 16 -19.61 -8.79 3.49
C GLY A 16 -19.46 -8.60 5.00
N PHE A 17 -18.89 -9.60 5.68
CA PHE A 17 -18.45 -9.50 7.07
C PHE A 17 -16.95 -9.73 7.11
N SER A 18 -16.19 -8.76 7.63
CA SER A 18 -14.74 -8.90 7.80
C SER A 18 -14.42 -9.52 9.15
N SER A 19 -13.63 -10.60 9.15
CA SER A 19 -13.05 -11.18 10.37
C SER A 19 -11.51 -11.16 10.33
N TRP A 20 -10.89 -11.38 11.47
CA TRP A 20 -9.45 -11.31 11.70
C TRP A 20 -8.95 -12.62 12.33
N PRO A 21 -7.69 -13.02 12.12
CA PRO A 21 -7.13 -14.27 12.66
C PRO A 21 -7.24 -14.49 14.17
N THR A 22 -7.40 -13.42 14.96
CA THR A 22 -7.64 -13.51 16.42
C THR A 22 -9.01 -14.11 16.78
N LEU A 23 -9.89 -14.27 15.79
CA LEU A 23 -11.25 -14.83 15.90
C LEU A 23 -11.44 -15.93 14.85
N ASP A 24 -10.35 -16.61 14.49
CA ASP A 24 -10.35 -17.70 13.52
C ASP A 24 -11.35 -18.80 13.89
N PRO A 25 -12.13 -19.33 12.93
CA PRO A 25 -13.12 -20.37 13.23
C PRO A 25 -12.51 -21.78 13.31
N ILE A 26 -11.25 -21.94 12.89
CA ILE A 26 -10.53 -23.21 12.87
C ILE A 26 -9.75 -23.33 14.18
N TYR A 27 -9.75 -24.53 14.75
CA TYR A 27 -8.96 -24.83 15.94
C TYR A 27 -7.48 -25.07 15.57
N HIS A 28 -6.56 -24.38 16.23
CA HIS A 28 -5.12 -24.39 15.95
C HIS A 28 -4.31 -25.00 17.10
N PRO A 29 -3.92 -26.30 17.06
CA PRO A 29 -3.27 -26.98 18.18
C PRO A 29 -1.94 -26.37 18.61
N THR A 30 -1.21 -25.72 17.69
CA THR A 30 0.08 -25.10 17.98
C THR A 30 -0.03 -23.83 18.81
N GLU A 31 -1.18 -23.18 18.82
CA GLU A 31 -1.39 -21.92 19.55
C GLU A 31 -1.22 -22.12 21.06
N HIS A 32 -1.77 -23.20 21.62
CA HIS A 32 -1.64 -23.54 23.04
C HIS A 32 -0.20 -23.88 23.49
N LEU A 33 0.73 -24.05 22.55
CA LEU A 33 2.15 -24.28 22.86
C LEU A 33 2.90 -22.98 23.12
N LEU A 34 2.31 -21.83 22.78
CA LEU A 34 2.91 -20.51 22.93
C LEU A 34 2.38 -19.84 24.20
N GLU A 35 3.21 -19.86 25.25
CA GLU A 35 2.87 -19.25 26.52
C GLU A 35 2.62 -17.75 26.36
N GLY A 36 1.41 -17.31 26.72
CA GLY A 36 0.99 -15.91 26.64
C GLY A 36 0.33 -15.50 25.32
N SER A 37 0.19 -16.43 24.37
CA SER A 37 -0.61 -16.21 23.17
C SER A 37 -2.11 -16.43 23.47
N SER A 38 -2.97 -15.73 22.74
CA SER A 38 -4.44 -15.74 22.91
C SER A 38 -5.18 -15.65 21.57
N GLU A 39 -4.53 -16.04 20.47
CA GLU A 39 -5.03 -15.81 19.11
C GLU A 39 -6.13 -16.81 18.71
N ASP A 40 -6.33 -17.88 19.49
CA ASP A 40 -7.37 -18.92 19.34
C ASP A 40 -8.18 -19.11 20.65
N ASP A 41 -8.26 -18.07 21.50
CA ASP A 41 -9.04 -18.12 22.75
C ASP A 41 -10.55 -17.98 22.51
N GLU A 42 -10.94 -17.29 21.44
CA GLU A 42 -12.33 -17.02 21.05
C GLU A 42 -12.48 -17.18 19.54
N GLN A 43 -13.66 -17.59 19.08
CA GLN A 43 -13.91 -17.91 17.67
C GLN A 43 -15.22 -17.28 17.18
N ILE A 44 -15.23 -16.79 15.95
CA ILE A 44 -16.45 -16.38 15.25
C ILE A 44 -16.50 -17.07 13.89
N ASP A 45 -17.40 -18.03 13.76
CA ASP A 45 -17.66 -18.70 12.49
C ASP A 45 -18.70 -17.92 11.66
N LEU A 46 -18.26 -17.36 10.55
CA LEU A 46 -19.13 -16.61 9.65
C LEU A 46 -20.04 -17.53 8.81
N ALA A 47 -19.79 -18.86 8.81
CA ALA A 47 -20.68 -19.83 8.19
C ALA A 47 -22.01 -19.99 8.95
N ASP A 48 -22.06 -19.58 10.23
CA ASP A 48 -23.28 -19.57 11.03
C ASP A 48 -24.26 -18.45 10.65
N LEU A 49 -23.88 -17.55 9.73
CA LEU A 49 -24.74 -16.49 9.24
C LEU A 49 -25.86 -17.05 8.36
N ILE A 50 -27.11 -16.69 8.68
CA ILE A 50 -28.31 -17.19 7.99
C ILE A 50 -28.84 -16.12 7.04
N SER A 51 -28.93 -16.45 5.76
CA SER A 51 -29.58 -15.60 4.75
C SER A 51 -31.10 -15.56 4.93
N ALA A 52 -31.69 -14.37 4.82
CA ALA A 52 -33.14 -14.20 4.76
C ALA A 52 -33.69 -14.55 3.37
N GLU A 53 -34.98 -14.89 3.27
CA GLU A 53 -35.66 -15.06 1.99
C GLU A 53 -35.52 -13.78 1.13
N ASN A 54 -35.19 -13.94 -0.16
CA ASN A 54 -34.91 -12.85 -1.12
C ASN A 54 -33.67 -11.98 -0.81
N SER A 55 -32.73 -12.48 0.00
CA SER A 55 -31.41 -11.86 0.15
C SER A 55 -30.56 -12.05 -1.13
N PRO A 56 -29.73 -11.06 -1.52
CA PRO A 56 -28.76 -11.21 -2.61
C PRO A 56 -27.56 -12.10 -2.23
N GLY A 57 -27.58 -12.69 -1.03
CA GLY A 57 -26.48 -13.46 -0.46
C GLY A 57 -25.49 -12.58 0.32
N PHE A 58 -24.48 -13.24 0.89
CA PHE A 58 -23.36 -12.61 1.56
C PHE A 58 -22.04 -13.27 1.14
N PHE A 59 -20.94 -12.58 1.39
CA PHE A 59 -19.60 -13.10 1.25
C PHE A 59 -18.82 -12.90 2.55
N ILE A 60 -17.73 -13.64 2.69
CA ILE A 60 -16.83 -13.51 3.83
C ILE A 60 -15.66 -12.63 3.41
N GLY A 61 -15.38 -11.59 4.21
CA GLY A 61 -14.11 -10.91 4.21
C GLY A 61 -13.25 -11.50 5.33
N TYR A 62 -12.00 -11.85 5.03
CA TYR A 62 -11.10 -12.36 6.04
C TYR A 62 -9.70 -11.76 5.87
N HIS A 63 -9.08 -11.31 6.95
CA HIS A 63 -7.74 -10.76 6.91
C HIS A 63 -6.75 -11.91 7.07
N ALA A 64 -5.76 -12.04 6.20
CA ALA A 64 -4.81 -13.14 6.26
C ALA A 64 -3.41 -12.67 5.90
N TYR A 65 -2.43 -13.01 6.73
CA TYR A 65 -1.05 -12.59 6.56
C TYR A 65 -0.09 -13.80 6.65
N PRO A 66 1.00 -13.81 5.89
CA PRO A 66 1.91 -14.97 5.82
C PRO A 66 2.79 -15.16 7.06
N TYR A 67 2.75 -14.22 8.01
CA TYR A 67 3.64 -14.12 9.16
C TYR A 67 2.91 -14.02 10.51
N TYR A 68 1.59 -13.95 10.53
CA TYR A 68 0.81 -13.77 11.76
C TYR A 68 -0.62 -14.29 11.56
N PRO A 69 -1.22 -15.00 12.55
CA PRO A 69 -0.67 -15.33 13.86
C PRO A 69 0.39 -16.44 13.82
N ASP A 70 0.94 -16.78 14.98
CA ASP A 70 2.01 -17.76 15.06
C ASP A 70 1.58 -19.17 14.65
N PHE A 71 0.30 -19.56 14.79
CA PHE A 71 -0.17 -20.83 14.25
C PHE A 71 0.00 -20.92 12.73
N ILE A 72 -0.13 -19.82 11.98
CA ILE A 72 0.15 -19.78 10.53
C ILE A 72 1.63 -20.08 10.25
N VAL A 73 2.52 -19.73 11.18
CA VAL A 73 3.97 -19.86 11.03
C VAL A 73 4.49 -21.19 11.57
N GLN A 74 3.83 -21.76 12.58
CA GLN A 74 4.32 -22.92 13.34
C GLN A 74 3.58 -24.22 13.03
N ASP A 75 2.33 -24.17 12.53
CA ASP A 75 1.58 -25.40 12.30
C ASP A 75 2.30 -26.28 11.25
N PRO A 76 2.67 -27.53 11.59
CA PRO A 76 3.33 -28.44 10.67
C PRO A 76 2.55 -28.70 9.38
N ILE A 77 1.22 -28.60 9.42
CA ILE A 77 0.36 -28.76 8.24
C ILE A 77 0.62 -27.62 7.26
N TYR A 78 0.62 -26.38 7.75
CA TYR A 78 0.87 -25.21 6.91
C TYR A 78 2.32 -25.16 6.45
N LEU A 79 3.28 -25.50 7.32
CA LEU A 79 4.70 -25.59 6.98
C LEU A 79 5.04 -26.62 5.90
N ALA A 80 4.21 -27.64 5.71
CA ALA A 80 4.40 -28.67 4.69
C ALA A 80 4.01 -28.21 3.28
N GLU A 81 3.31 -27.07 3.16
CA GLU A 81 2.83 -26.54 1.89
C GLU A 81 3.92 -25.75 1.13
N SER A 82 3.83 -25.76 -0.21
CA SER A 82 4.79 -25.07 -1.08
C SER A 82 4.15 -24.70 -2.42
N ASP A 83 4.70 -23.70 -3.08
CA ASP A 83 4.39 -23.35 -4.47
C ASP A 83 5.65 -23.42 -5.35
N SER A 84 5.57 -22.89 -6.57
CA SER A 84 6.69 -22.88 -7.52
C SER A 84 7.89 -22.05 -7.06
N LEU A 85 7.73 -21.17 -6.07
CA LEU A 85 8.76 -20.29 -5.52
C LEU A 85 9.36 -20.81 -4.21
N GLY A 86 8.80 -21.87 -3.63
CA GLY A 86 9.35 -22.56 -2.46
C GLY A 86 8.32 -22.78 -1.35
N PRO A 87 8.75 -22.93 -0.08
CA PRO A 87 7.86 -23.09 1.06
C PRO A 87 6.82 -21.97 1.15
N ASN A 88 5.59 -22.34 1.50
CA ASN A 88 4.48 -21.39 1.54
C ASN A 88 3.41 -21.76 2.58
N ASN A 89 3.67 -21.39 3.82
CA ASN A 89 2.74 -21.59 4.93
C ASN A 89 1.43 -20.79 4.77
N TYR A 90 1.48 -19.63 4.10
CA TYR A 90 0.28 -18.84 3.80
C TYR A 90 -0.69 -19.59 2.88
N LEU A 91 -0.20 -20.23 1.83
CA LEU A 91 -1.02 -21.07 0.95
C LEU A 91 -1.64 -22.25 1.72
N GLY A 92 -0.89 -22.86 2.65
CA GLY A 92 -1.40 -23.94 3.49
C GLY A 92 -2.59 -23.50 4.33
N TYR A 93 -2.46 -22.34 4.98
CA TYR A 93 -3.53 -21.74 5.76
C TYR A 93 -4.74 -21.33 4.90
N LEU A 94 -4.52 -20.70 3.73
CA LEU A 94 -5.62 -20.31 2.83
C LEU A 94 -6.45 -21.50 2.35
N LYS A 95 -5.80 -22.64 2.06
CA LYS A 95 -6.51 -23.87 1.67
C LYS A 95 -7.41 -24.40 2.78
N ASP A 96 -6.95 -24.34 4.03
CA ASP A 96 -7.72 -24.78 5.19
C ASP A 96 -8.89 -23.84 5.48
N LEU A 97 -8.63 -22.53 5.46
CA LEU A 97 -9.65 -21.49 5.61
C LEU A 97 -10.71 -21.59 4.50
N LYS A 98 -10.30 -21.80 3.24
CA LYS A 98 -11.25 -21.96 2.14
C LYS A 98 -12.01 -23.29 2.20
N ALA A 99 -11.40 -24.36 2.71
CA ALA A 99 -12.08 -25.62 2.95
C ALA A 99 -13.17 -25.50 4.03
N HIS A 100 -12.91 -24.72 5.08
CA HIS A 100 -13.92 -24.38 6.10
C HIS A 100 -15.09 -23.60 5.49
N TYR A 101 -14.80 -22.60 4.66
CA TYR A 101 -15.79 -21.78 3.97
C TYR A 101 -16.11 -22.25 2.53
N GLN A 102 -16.23 -23.56 2.30
CA GLN A 102 -16.30 -24.13 0.95
C GLN A 102 -17.44 -23.52 0.10
N ASP A 103 -18.63 -23.35 0.68
CA ASP A 103 -19.85 -22.94 -0.04
C ASP A 103 -20.13 -21.43 -0.03
N ILE A 104 -19.25 -20.63 0.59
CA ILE A 104 -19.41 -19.17 0.70
C ILE A 104 -18.24 -18.48 -0.03
N PRO A 105 -18.49 -17.44 -0.85
CA PRO A 105 -17.41 -16.66 -1.43
C PRO A 105 -16.52 -16.08 -0.33
N LEU A 106 -15.23 -16.43 -0.34
CA LEU A 106 -14.23 -15.98 0.63
C LEU A 106 -13.30 -14.99 -0.06
N ILE A 107 -13.38 -13.72 0.33
CA ILE A 107 -12.47 -12.67 -0.10
C ILE A 107 -11.45 -12.45 1.00
N ILE A 108 -10.17 -12.49 0.65
CA ILE A 108 -9.12 -12.06 1.57
C ILE A 108 -9.13 -10.52 1.60
N ALA A 109 -9.81 -9.97 2.60
CA ALA A 109 -10.14 -8.55 2.71
C ALA A 109 -8.91 -7.68 3.00
N GLU A 110 -7.88 -8.25 3.61
CA GLU A 110 -6.56 -7.64 3.72
C GLU A 110 -5.48 -8.72 3.64
N PHE A 111 -4.48 -8.48 2.80
CA PHE A 111 -3.23 -9.23 2.77
C PHE A 111 -2.09 -8.31 2.32
N GLY A 112 -0.85 -8.68 2.62
CA GLY A 112 0.31 -7.90 2.16
C GLY A 112 1.52 -8.04 3.07
N VAL A 113 2.67 -7.62 2.55
CA VAL A 113 3.90 -7.47 3.33
C VAL A 113 4.39 -6.02 3.26
N PRO A 114 4.96 -5.45 4.33
CA PRO A 114 5.47 -4.08 4.30
C PRO A 114 6.93 -4.02 3.85
N SER A 115 7.30 -2.95 3.15
CA SER A 115 8.67 -2.64 2.76
C SER A 115 9.34 -1.76 3.83
N SER A 116 9.95 -2.35 4.85
CA SER A 116 10.58 -1.63 5.97
C SER A 116 11.99 -2.15 6.26
N TRP A 117 12.81 -1.34 6.95
CA TRP A 117 14.14 -1.78 7.38
C TRP A 117 14.08 -2.76 8.57
N GLY A 118 13.15 -2.53 9.50
CA GLY A 118 12.92 -3.44 10.62
C GLY A 118 11.94 -4.55 10.25
N SER A 119 12.09 -5.73 10.85
CA SER A 119 11.18 -6.86 10.70
C SER A 119 10.52 -7.20 12.03
N GLY A 120 9.19 -7.12 12.09
CA GLY A 120 8.42 -7.43 13.30
C GLY A 120 8.26 -8.94 13.53
N HIS A 121 8.20 -9.72 12.44
CA HIS A 121 7.95 -11.16 12.47
C HIS A 121 8.52 -11.82 11.22
N LEU A 122 9.23 -12.94 11.41
CA LEU A 122 9.75 -13.74 10.31
C LEU A 122 8.69 -14.75 9.85
N SER A 123 8.78 -15.13 8.58
CA SER A 123 7.92 -16.14 7.96
C SER A 123 8.79 -17.16 7.21
N PRO A 124 8.54 -18.47 7.34
CA PRO A 124 9.25 -19.53 6.62
C PRO A 124 9.24 -19.36 5.09
N SER A 125 8.20 -18.69 4.56
CA SER A 125 8.05 -18.42 3.12
C SER A 125 8.93 -17.28 2.59
N GLY A 126 9.63 -16.55 3.48
CA GLY A 126 10.34 -15.30 3.16
C GLY A 126 9.45 -14.05 3.19
N MET A 127 8.12 -14.22 3.22
CA MET A 127 7.14 -13.12 3.27
C MET A 127 7.04 -12.58 4.70
N HIS A 128 8.06 -11.84 5.14
CA HIS A 128 8.19 -11.34 6.50
C HIS A 128 7.30 -10.12 6.78
N HIS A 129 7.02 -9.86 8.07
CA HIS A 129 6.41 -8.61 8.52
C HIS A 129 7.45 -7.49 8.51
N GLY A 130 7.91 -7.11 7.31
CA GLY A 130 8.97 -6.12 7.11
C GLY A 130 10.38 -6.72 7.07
N GLY A 131 11.37 -5.86 6.93
CA GLY A 131 12.77 -6.26 6.70
C GLY A 131 13.05 -6.63 5.25
N ILE A 132 12.23 -6.13 4.33
CA ILE A 132 12.29 -6.43 2.89
C ILE A 132 12.27 -5.12 2.08
N SER A 133 12.77 -5.19 0.86
CA SER A 133 12.77 -4.08 -0.10
C SER A 133 11.38 -3.81 -0.71
N GLU A 134 11.24 -2.67 -1.37
CA GLU A 134 10.03 -2.35 -2.15
C GLU A 134 9.83 -3.31 -3.34
N GLU A 135 10.92 -3.80 -3.95
CA GLU A 135 10.84 -4.79 -5.02
C GLU A 135 10.32 -6.14 -4.50
N GLU A 136 10.88 -6.63 -3.39
CA GLU A 136 10.41 -7.84 -2.72
C GLU A 136 8.95 -7.71 -2.26
N GLN A 137 8.54 -6.56 -1.71
CA GLN A 137 7.15 -6.30 -1.39
C GLN A 137 6.24 -6.52 -2.61
N GLY A 138 6.61 -5.97 -3.78
CA GLY A 138 5.84 -6.15 -5.01
C GLY A 138 5.74 -7.62 -5.43
N ALA A 139 6.87 -8.33 -5.43
CA ALA A 139 6.93 -9.75 -5.81
C ALA A 139 6.11 -10.65 -4.86
N TYR A 140 6.22 -10.42 -3.55
CA TYR A 140 5.46 -11.19 -2.56
C TYR A 140 3.97 -10.86 -2.59
N ASN A 141 3.57 -9.61 -2.84
CA ASN A 141 2.16 -9.27 -3.02
C ASN A 141 1.56 -9.99 -4.24
N ILE A 142 2.30 -10.10 -5.35
CA ILE A 142 1.87 -10.88 -6.53
C ILE A 142 1.80 -12.38 -6.24
N ARG A 143 2.79 -12.93 -5.51
CA ARG A 143 2.75 -14.32 -5.06
C ARG A 143 1.52 -14.60 -4.19
N MET A 144 1.17 -13.70 -3.28
CA MET A 144 -0.03 -13.84 -2.45
C MET A 144 -1.31 -13.78 -3.27
N PHE A 145 -1.40 -12.96 -4.31
CA PHE A 145 -2.54 -12.99 -5.24
C PHE A 145 -2.69 -14.36 -5.92
N ASP A 146 -1.61 -14.94 -6.43
CA ASP A 146 -1.59 -16.30 -6.99
C ASP A 146 -2.01 -17.36 -5.96
N ASN A 147 -1.58 -17.21 -4.70
CA ASN A 147 -1.99 -18.12 -3.62
C ASN A 147 -3.49 -18.00 -3.29
N ILE A 148 -4.03 -16.78 -3.30
CA ILE A 148 -5.45 -16.52 -3.09
C ILE A 148 -6.27 -17.18 -4.21
N GLU A 149 -5.90 -16.96 -5.47
CA GLU A 149 -6.55 -17.56 -6.63
C GLU A 149 -6.47 -19.10 -6.59
N SER A 150 -5.27 -19.65 -6.43
CA SER A 150 -5.03 -21.10 -6.45
C SER A 150 -5.63 -21.86 -5.25
N SER A 151 -5.89 -21.17 -4.14
CA SER A 151 -6.64 -21.74 -3.00
C SER A 151 -8.15 -21.83 -3.25
N GLY A 152 -8.67 -21.19 -4.30
CA GLY A 152 -10.09 -21.12 -4.61
C GLY A 152 -10.84 -20.04 -3.81
N CYS A 153 -10.13 -19.06 -3.23
CA CYS A 153 -10.75 -17.86 -2.70
C CYS A 153 -11.35 -17.03 -3.85
N ALA A 154 -12.38 -16.24 -3.54
CA ALA A 154 -13.10 -15.42 -4.51
C ALA A 154 -12.35 -14.14 -4.92
N GLY A 155 -11.28 -13.77 -4.22
CA GLY A 155 -10.46 -12.61 -4.52
C GLY A 155 -9.69 -12.10 -3.30
N GLY A 156 -8.90 -11.04 -3.50
CA GLY A 156 -8.10 -10.43 -2.45
C GLY A 156 -7.99 -8.91 -2.60
N VAL A 157 -7.89 -8.20 -1.49
CA VAL A 157 -7.64 -6.75 -1.45
C VAL A 157 -6.28 -6.50 -0.80
N GLN A 158 -5.33 -6.02 -1.59
CA GLN A 158 -3.98 -5.76 -1.11
C GLN A 158 -3.97 -4.57 -0.13
N PHE A 159 -3.43 -4.82 1.06
CA PHE A 159 -3.20 -3.85 2.10
C PHE A 159 -1.76 -3.30 1.98
N SER A 160 -1.53 -2.01 1.75
CA SER A 160 -2.49 -0.91 1.52
C SER A 160 -2.07 0.00 0.35
N LEU A 161 -2.91 1.00 0.04
CA LEU A 161 -2.60 1.97 -1.01
C LEU A 161 -1.45 2.91 -0.62
N ILE A 162 -1.46 3.43 0.62
CA ILE A 162 -0.51 4.45 1.11
C ILE A 162 0.21 3.99 2.37
N ASP A 163 1.43 4.47 2.57
CA ASP A 163 2.14 4.36 3.84
C ASP A 163 1.42 5.17 4.95
N GLU A 164 1.29 4.57 6.14
CA GLU A 164 0.47 5.09 7.24
C GLU A 164 1.32 5.45 8.47
N TRP A 165 1.86 6.67 8.49
CA TRP A 165 2.87 7.10 9.48
C TRP A 165 2.39 7.12 10.94
N PHE A 166 1.09 7.08 11.19
CA PHE A 166 0.55 7.05 12.55
C PHE A 166 0.57 5.65 13.19
N LYS A 167 0.75 4.60 12.39
CA LYS A 167 0.71 3.21 12.86
C LYS A 167 1.94 2.84 13.72
N GLN A 168 1.79 1.75 14.46
CA GLN A 168 2.70 1.31 15.51
C GLN A 168 3.10 -0.13 15.30
N THR A 169 4.40 -0.41 15.32
CA THR A 169 4.89 -1.79 15.43
C THR A 169 5.51 -1.98 16.81
N TRP A 170 5.34 -3.15 17.43
CA TRP A 170 5.88 -3.42 18.76
C TRP A 170 7.41 -3.23 18.85
N ILE A 171 8.15 -3.54 17.77
CA ILE A 171 9.61 -3.34 17.69
C ILE A 171 10.02 -1.86 17.71
N THR A 172 9.16 -0.95 17.22
CA THR A 172 9.46 0.48 17.12
C THR A 172 8.84 1.32 18.24
N ASN A 173 7.87 0.78 18.98
CA ASN A 173 7.25 1.45 20.13
C ASN A 173 8.24 2.02 21.17
N PRO A 174 9.37 1.36 21.50
CA PRO A 174 10.36 1.93 22.41
C PRO A 174 10.99 3.22 21.89
N TYR A 175 11.10 3.37 20.56
CA TYR A 175 11.78 4.44 19.84
C TYR A 175 10.82 5.49 19.27
N SER A 176 9.60 5.56 19.77
CA SER A 176 8.57 6.44 19.23
C SER A 176 7.80 7.15 20.33
N ASP A 177 7.61 8.46 20.16
CA ASP A 177 6.74 9.26 21.02
C ASP A 177 5.30 9.31 20.47
N LYS A 178 4.33 9.07 21.35
CA LYS A 178 2.90 8.99 20.98
C LYS A 178 2.34 10.34 20.51
N GLN A 179 2.86 11.45 21.03
CA GLN A 179 2.41 12.80 20.68
C GLN A 179 2.91 13.23 19.30
N TYR A 180 4.06 12.73 18.84
CA TYR A 180 4.72 13.25 17.65
C TYR A 180 4.79 12.27 16.47
N ARG A 181 4.47 10.99 16.66
CA ARG A 181 4.70 9.95 15.64
C ARG A 181 4.03 10.17 14.27
N TYR A 182 2.89 10.86 14.23
CA TYR A 182 2.17 11.08 12.98
C TYR A 182 2.81 12.17 12.09
N LEU A 183 3.84 12.85 12.59
CA LEU A 183 4.53 13.96 11.91
C LEU A 183 5.84 13.53 11.22
N TRP A 184 6.23 12.25 11.32
CA TRP A 184 7.47 11.75 10.72
C TRP A 184 7.31 10.28 10.32
N HIS A 185 8.08 9.85 9.32
CA HIS A 185 8.02 8.49 8.82
C HIS A 185 9.09 7.63 9.49
N ASN A 186 8.65 6.61 10.20
CA ASN A 186 9.55 5.63 10.79
C ASN A 186 9.76 4.44 9.86
N LEU A 187 10.80 4.54 9.02
CA LEU A 187 11.12 3.51 8.02
C LEU A 187 11.51 2.14 8.61
N THR A 188 11.88 2.11 9.90
CA THR A 188 12.15 0.85 10.61
C THR A 188 10.88 0.16 11.11
N SER A 189 9.71 0.78 10.94
CA SER A 189 8.41 0.27 11.38
C SER A 189 7.66 -0.41 10.22
N PRO A 190 7.53 -1.75 10.22
CA PRO A 190 6.69 -2.48 9.27
C PRO A 190 5.31 -1.85 9.06
N GLU A 191 4.62 -1.53 10.16
CA GLU A 191 3.25 -1.03 10.14
C GLU A 191 3.08 0.34 9.47
N GLN A 192 4.17 1.09 9.28
CA GLN A 192 4.12 2.37 8.58
C GLN A 192 4.43 2.24 7.08
N SER A 193 4.80 1.05 6.60
CA SER A 193 5.39 0.85 5.27
C SER A 193 4.67 -0.19 4.40
N PHE A 194 3.37 -0.42 4.63
CA PHE A 194 2.52 -1.32 3.84
C PHE A 194 2.11 -0.76 2.47
N GLY A 195 2.10 0.57 2.32
CA GLY A 195 1.61 1.22 1.12
C GLY A 195 2.39 0.82 -0.11
N ILE A 196 1.74 0.78 -1.27
CA ILE A 196 2.42 0.78 -2.58
C ILE A 196 2.73 2.23 -3.04
N LEU A 197 2.15 3.22 -2.37
CA LEU A 197 2.50 4.63 -2.45
C LEU A 197 3.14 5.08 -1.14
N ALA A 198 4.20 5.87 -1.26
CA ALA A 198 4.91 6.47 -0.15
C ALA A 198 4.88 8.00 -0.27
N TYR A 199 5.36 8.67 0.77
CA TYR A 199 5.54 10.12 0.77
C TYR A 199 7.01 10.45 1.07
N ALA A 200 7.62 11.27 0.22
CA ALA A 200 9.01 11.69 0.34
C ALA A 200 9.10 13.17 0.72
N PRO A 201 10.16 13.59 1.44
CA PRO A 201 10.39 15.01 1.67
C PRO A 201 10.64 15.78 0.37
N PRO A 202 10.22 17.05 0.30
CA PRO A 202 10.63 17.93 -0.78
C PRO A 202 12.17 18.06 -0.76
N PRO A 203 12.81 18.28 -1.92
CA PRO A 203 14.26 18.45 -1.97
C PRO A 203 14.70 19.65 -1.13
N GLU A 204 15.46 19.40 -0.06
CA GLU A 204 16.09 20.41 0.76
C GLU A 204 17.62 20.38 0.56
N THR A 205 18.29 21.50 0.85
CA THR A 205 19.74 21.62 0.68
C THR A 205 20.49 21.21 1.94
N PHE A 206 21.58 20.49 1.76
CA PHE A 206 22.54 20.24 2.83
C PHE A 206 23.17 21.53 3.36
N THR A 207 23.38 21.57 4.67
CA THR A 207 24.09 22.63 5.37
C THR A 207 25.55 22.22 5.56
N GLU A 208 26.50 23.07 5.18
CA GLU A 208 27.92 22.82 5.46
C GLU A 208 28.21 23.01 6.95
N THR A 209 28.69 21.95 7.61
CA THR A 209 28.95 21.92 9.07
C THR A 209 30.44 21.76 9.39
N GLY A 210 31.27 21.43 8.40
CA GLY A 210 32.73 21.44 8.50
C GLY A 210 33.39 21.68 7.13
N ALA A 211 34.45 22.49 7.09
CA ALA A 211 35.18 22.85 5.87
C ALA A 211 36.69 22.67 6.06
N TYR A 212 37.30 21.89 5.17
CA TYR A 212 38.69 21.45 5.23
C TYR A 212 39.33 21.44 3.83
N PRO A 213 39.37 22.58 3.11
CA PRO A 213 39.72 22.64 1.69
C PRO A 213 41.08 22.02 1.35
N ASP A 214 42.00 21.98 2.30
CA ASP A 214 43.36 21.48 2.13
C ASP A 214 43.58 20.02 2.56
N SER A 215 42.55 19.34 3.09
CA SER A 215 42.67 17.98 3.67
C SER A 215 42.05 16.88 2.81
N SER A 216 42.15 15.62 3.21
CA SER A 216 41.61 14.47 2.45
C SER A 216 40.09 14.52 2.31
N ILE A 217 39.42 14.81 3.44
CA ILE A 217 38.02 15.26 3.45
C ILE A 217 38.02 16.77 3.24
N THR A 218 37.21 17.26 2.31
CA THR A 218 37.17 18.68 1.91
C THR A 218 36.04 19.43 2.57
N SER A 219 34.89 18.79 2.75
CA SER A 219 33.76 19.34 3.49
C SER A 219 32.86 18.25 4.02
N ILE A 220 32.15 18.58 5.10
CA ILE A 220 31.11 17.74 5.69
C ILE A 220 29.84 18.58 5.68
N GLN A 221 28.78 18.00 5.14
CA GLN A 221 27.48 18.65 5.05
C GLN A 221 26.42 17.75 5.69
N VAL A 222 25.46 18.37 6.35
CA VAL A 222 24.41 17.67 7.11
C VAL A 222 23.04 18.17 6.66
N HIS A 223 22.08 17.25 6.64
CA HIS A 223 20.68 17.52 6.38
C HIS A 223 19.79 16.61 7.23
N SER A 224 18.54 16.99 7.43
CA SER A 224 17.55 16.22 8.17
C SER A 224 16.19 16.36 7.51
N ASP A 225 15.48 15.26 7.38
CA ASP A 225 14.11 15.22 6.91
C ASP A 225 13.24 14.34 7.82
N TYR A 226 11.94 14.24 7.51
CA TYR A 226 10.97 13.49 8.32
C TYR A 226 11.22 11.98 8.36
N THR A 227 12.21 11.45 7.62
CA THR A 227 12.56 10.03 7.59
C THR A 227 14.00 9.80 8.08
N PHE A 228 14.95 10.64 7.67
CA PHE A 228 16.37 10.42 7.86
C PHE A 228 17.12 11.63 8.43
N PHE A 229 18.14 11.33 9.23
CA PHE A 229 19.31 12.19 9.40
C PHE A 229 20.35 11.86 8.32
N ARG A 230 20.90 12.86 7.65
CA ARG A 230 21.80 12.68 6.50
C ARG A 230 23.13 13.40 6.68
N VAL A 231 24.20 12.73 6.28
CA VAL A 231 25.56 13.28 6.26
C VAL A 231 26.15 13.05 4.87
N ARG A 232 26.70 14.09 4.25
CA ARG A 232 27.50 13.98 3.04
C ARG A 232 28.93 14.41 3.31
N VAL A 233 29.86 13.53 3.02
CA VAL A 233 31.30 13.69 3.26
C VAL A 233 31.98 13.83 1.91
N HIS A 234 32.48 15.01 1.58
CA HIS A 234 33.19 15.27 0.33
C HIS A 234 34.69 14.97 0.48
N MET A 235 35.29 14.39 -0.55
CA MET A 235 36.64 13.85 -0.54
C MET A 235 37.44 14.35 -1.76
N LYS A 236 38.75 14.56 -1.60
CA LYS A 236 39.61 15.03 -2.71
C LYS A 236 39.85 14.02 -3.82
N THR A 237 39.92 12.74 -3.47
CA THR A 237 40.36 11.68 -4.38
C THR A 237 39.55 10.42 -4.17
N ALA A 238 39.24 9.72 -5.26
CA ALA A 238 38.57 8.42 -5.24
C ALA A 238 39.46 7.26 -4.72
N GLN A 239 40.61 7.54 -4.09
CA GLN A 239 41.65 6.55 -3.75
C GLN A 239 41.46 5.88 -2.38
N TYR A 240 40.48 6.29 -1.59
CA TYR A 240 40.25 5.76 -0.24
C TYR A 240 39.38 4.49 -0.23
N THR A 241 39.22 3.83 -1.38
CA THR A 241 38.36 2.64 -1.51
C THR A 241 38.82 1.46 -0.67
N GLU A 242 40.09 1.38 -0.26
CA GLU A 242 40.59 0.30 0.60
C GLU A 242 40.54 0.64 2.11
N ASP A 243 40.17 1.87 2.48
CA ASP A 243 40.12 2.32 3.87
C ASP A 243 38.74 2.09 4.53
N THR A 244 38.67 2.33 5.83
CA THR A 244 37.41 2.38 6.59
C THR A 244 37.17 3.80 7.07
N LEU A 245 36.01 4.35 6.72
CA LEU A 245 35.51 5.61 7.24
C LEU A 245 34.73 5.34 8.53
N TRP A 246 35.10 6.01 9.61
CA TRP A 246 34.35 5.97 10.87
C TRP A 246 33.64 7.28 11.07
N VAL A 247 32.32 7.22 11.31
CA VAL A 247 31.47 8.41 11.49
C VAL A 247 30.77 8.31 12.83
N ALA A 248 31.18 9.15 13.77
CA ALA A 248 30.66 9.18 15.14
C ALA A 248 29.64 10.32 15.30
N PHE A 249 28.53 10.04 15.98
CA PHE A 249 27.41 10.95 16.17
C PHE A 249 27.27 11.34 17.65
N ASP A 250 27.44 12.62 17.93
CA ASP A 250 27.07 13.29 19.19
C ASP A 250 25.60 13.66 19.11
N THR A 251 24.73 13.03 19.89
CA THR A 251 23.28 13.12 19.64
C THR A 251 22.53 14.14 20.49
N TYR A 252 23.03 14.55 21.67
CA TYR A 252 22.26 15.48 22.51
C TYR A 252 23.06 16.34 23.50
N GLU A 253 24.13 15.82 24.12
CA GLU A 253 24.95 16.56 25.09
C GLU A 253 26.44 16.28 24.86
N SER A 254 27.16 17.31 24.40
CA SER A 254 28.53 17.18 23.85
C SER A 254 29.60 16.64 24.80
N ASN A 255 29.35 16.66 26.11
CA ASN A 255 30.27 16.17 27.12
C ASN A 255 29.99 14.72 27.52
N LEU A 256 28.94 14.08 27.01
CA LEU A 256 28.56 12.71 27.33
C LEU A 256 28.91 11.75 26.19
N GLY A 257 29.06 10.47 26.51
CA GLY A 257 29.40 9.44 25.53
C GLY A 257 30.89 9.09 25.46
N GLU A 258 31.27 8.36 24.42
CA GLU A 258 32.63 7.83 24.25
C GLU A 258 33.48 8.70 23.32
N SER A 259 34.76 8.86 23.65
CA SER A 259 35.75 9.43 22.70
C SER A 259 36.58 8.36 22.00
N VAL A 260 36.62 7.13 22.52
CA VAL A 260 37.38 6.01 21.94
C VAL A 260 36.44 5.14 21.12
N LEU A 261 36.69 5.05 19.82
CA LEU A 261 35.90 4.28 18.86
C LEU A 261 36.18 2.76 18.99
N PRO A 262 35.36 1.87 18.37
CA PRO A 262 35.54 0.43 18.42
C PRO A 262 36.92 -0.06 17.95
N ASN A 263 37.59 0.70 17.08
CA ASN A 263 38.95 0.40 16.61
C ASN A 263 40.06 0.83 17.59
N GLY A 264 39.71 1.34 18.77
CA GLY A 264 40.63 1.82 19.80
C GLY A 264 41.22 3.21 19.55
N ARG A 265 40.84 3.88 18.45
CA ARG A 265 41.29 5.25 18.14
C ARG A 265 40.36 6.27 18.79
N SER A 266 40.93 7.38 19.23
CA SER A 266 40.16 8.45 19.87
C SER A 266 39.80 9.55 18.86
N ILE A 267 38.55 10.04 18.93
CA ILE A 267 38.12 11.30 18.30
C ILE A 267 38.40 12.52 19.20
N GLY A 268 38.98 12.29 20.37
CA GLY A 268 39.43 13.28 21.35
C GLY A 268 40.58 14.15 20.84
N VAL A 269 40.39 15.47 20.75
CA VAL A 269 41.41 16.46 20.33
C VAL A 269 41.77 17.45 21.44
N ALA A 270 40.97 17.50 22.53
CA ALA A 270 41.11 18.39 23.69
C ALA A 270 40.34 17.84 24.93
N PRO A 271 40.50 18.42 26.14
CA PRO A 271 39.74 18.01 27.33
C PRO A 271 38.20 18.14 27.19
N ASP A 272 37.72 19.09 26.38
CA ASP A 272 36.30 19.33 26.08
C ASP A 272 35.92 18.80 24.68
N THR A 273 36.42 17.62 24.29
CA THR A 273 36.15 17.09 22.94
C THR A 273 34.73 16.57 22.81
N LEU A 274 34.17 16.71 21.61
CA LEU A 274 33.00 15.97 21.14
C LEU A 274 33.14 14.47 21.40
N ARG A 275 32.10 13.91 21.98
CA ARG A 275 31.96 12.49 22.27
C ARG A 275 30.78 11.96 21.47
N ALA A 276 30.57 10.65 21.46
CA ALA A 276 29.52 10.05 20.66
C ALA A 276 28.78 8.93 21.38
N GLU A 277 27.47 8.85 21.14
CA GLU A 277 26.63 7.72 21.54
C GLU A 277 26.54 6.63 20.47
N PHE A 278 26.78 7.01 19.21
CA PHE A 278 26.70 6.12 18.05
C PHE A 278 27.92 6.29 17.15
N VAL A 279 28.33 5.21 16.51
CA VAL A 279 29.37 5.24 15.48
C VAL A 279 29.06 4.28 14.35
N LEU A 280 29.16 4.77 13.12
CA LEU A 280 29.02 3.99 11.90
C LEU A 280 30.40 3.67 11.33
N GLN A 281 30.67 2.39 11.17
CA GLN A 281 31.85 1.87 10.48
C GLN A 281 31.49 1.60 9.02
N ILE A 282 32.16 2.27 8.08
CA ILE A 282 31.93 2.13 6.65
C ILE A 282 33.20 1.61 5.99
N PRO A 283 33.29 0.32 5.67
CA PRO A 283 34.32 -0.19 4.77
C PRO A 283 34.10 0.44 3.38
N MET A 284 35.06 1.21 2.86
CA MET A 284 34.93 1.87 1.56
C MET A 284 34.99 0.87 0.38
N LYS A 285 35.26 -0.40 0.69
CA LYS A 285 35.13 -1.58 -0.15
C LYS A 285 34.38 -2.66 0.62
N GLY A 286 33.09 -2.74 0.34
CA GLY A 286 32.17 -3.68 0.96
C GLY A 286 30.73 -3.27 0.68
N ASP A 287 29.81 -4.17 1.00
CA ASP A 287 28.38 -3.98 0.74
C ASP A 287 27.60 -3.66 2.04
N LEU A 288 28.29 -3.68 3.20
CA LEU A 288 27.68 -3.46 4.51
C LEU A 288 28.53 -2.54 5.39
N ALA A 289 27.87 -1.56 6.00
CA ALA A 289 28.36 -0.75 7.10
C ALA A 289 27.78 -1.26 8.43
N GLN A 290 28.48 -1.02 9.54
CA GLN A 290 28.03 -1.46 10.87
C GLN A 290 27.83 -0.25 11.78
N LEU A 291 26.59 -0.06 12.24
CA LEU A 291 26.24 0.90 13.28
C LEU A 291 26.45 0.26 14.65
N TYR A 292 27.16 0.99 15.51
CA TYR A 292 27.37 0.65 16.91
C TYR A 292 26.75 1.72 17.82
N VAL A 293 26.40 1.29 19.03
CA VAL A 293 25.80 2.11 20.07
C VAL A 293 26.49 1.85 21.40
N LEU A 294 26.52 2.85 22.28
CA LEU A 294 26.99 2.67 23.64
C LEU A 294 26.09 1.70 24.43
N PRO A 295 26.65 0.92 25.36
CA PRO A 295 25.86 0.06 26.24
C PRO A 295 24.74 0.79 27.00
N SER A 296 24.92 2.07 27.35
CA SER A 296 23.90 2.89 28.00
C SER A 296 22.79 3.39 27.07
N TYR A 297 22.96 3.24 25.75
CA TYR A 297 22.00 3.63 24.71
C TYR A 297 21.45 2.40 23.96
N ASP A 298 21.97 1.21 24.25
CA ASP A 298 21.56 -0.06 23.67
C ASP A 298 20.24 -0.53 24.28
N VAL A 299 19.13 -0.10 23.68
CA VAL A 299 17.77 -0.48 24.09
C VAL A 299 17.57 -2.00 24.16
N PHE A 300 18.22 -2.78 23.29
CA PHE A 300 18.12 -4.24 23.32
C PHE A 300 18.77 -4.80 24.59
N GLY A 301 20.01 -4.41 24.86
CA GLY A 301 20.74 -4.84 26.06
C GLY A 301 20.04 -4.41 27.35
N ILE A 302 19.53 -3.18 27.39
CA ILE A 302 18.79 -2.61 28.52
C ILE A 302 17.53 -3.44 28.81
N LYS A 303 16.71 -3.72 27.79
CA LYS A 303 15.47 -4.49 27.95
C LYS A 303 15.72 -5.94 28.42
N LYS A 304 16.83 -6.55 28.02
CA LYS A 304 17.20 -7.90 28.47
C LYS A 304 17.89 -7.92 29.83
N LEU A 305 18.07 -6.75 30.47
CA LEU A 305 18.80 -6.61 31.74
C LEU A 305 20.21 -7.22 31.67
N GLU A 306 20.82 -7.24 30.48
CA GLU A 306 22.17 -7.81 30.26
C GLU A 306 23.26 -6.98 30.99
N ARG A 307 22.96 -5.72 31.32
CA ARG A 307 23.81 -4.78 32.07
C ARG A 307 22.93 -3.89 32.97
N LEU A 308 23.25 -3.83 34.27
CA LEU A 308 22.51 -3.06 35.28
C LEU A 308 23.29 -1.84 35.79
N ASP A 309 24.54 -1.65 35.35
CA ASP A 309 25.50 -0.71 35.94
C ASP A 309 25.57 0.66 35.25
N THR A 310 25.09 0.79 34.01
CA THR A 310 25.19 2.04 33.23
C THR A 310 24.03 2.21 32.24
N VAL A 311 22.89 2.76 32.67
CA VAL A 311 21.80 3.15 31.75
C VAL A 311 21.79 4.64 31.40
N VAL A 312 22.67 5.45 32.01
CA VAL A 312 22.83 6.88 31.73
C VAL A 312 24.14 7.10 30.96
N SER A 313 24.14 7.96 29.94
CA SER A 313 25.40 8.35 29.27
C SER A 313 26.34 9.03 30.27
N THR A 314 27.62 8.71 30.21
CA THR A 314 28.66 9.40 30.97
C THR A 314 29.84 9.68 30.05
N SER A 315 30.67 10.66 30.40
CA SER A 315 31.95 10.86 29.73
C SER A 315 32.84 9.64 30.00
N SER A 316 33.08 8.81 28.98
CA SER A 316 33.85 7.57 29.10
C SER A 316 34.84 7.40 27.94
N ASP A 317 35.98 6.77 28.20
CA ASP A 317 36.97 6.42 27.17
C ASP A 317 37.27 4.91 27.22
N ALA A 318 36.27 4.13 27.62
CA ALA A 318 36.36 2.69 27.79
C ALA A 318 36.39 1.95 26.46
N GLY A 319 35.90 2.57 25.38
CA GLY A 319 35.84 1.94 24.05
C GLY A 319 34.89 0.75 23.99
N LEU A 320 33.84 0.76 24.83
CA LEU A 320 32.82 -0.29 24.85
C LEU A 320 31.66 0.07 23.93
N TRP A 321 31.42 -0.79 22.94
CA TRP A 321 30.43 -0.57 21.90
C TRP A 321 29.69 -1.87 21.60
N ASN A 322 28.37 -1.77 21.42
CA ASN A 322 27.53 -2.90 20.99
C ASN A 322 27.07 -2.66 19.55
N PRO A 323 27.02 -3.70 18.70
CA PRO A 323 26.32 -3.58 17.42
C PRO A 323 24.83 -3.31 17.68
N VAL A 324 24.22 -2.43 16.89
CA VAL A 324 22.78 -2.15 17.01
C VAL A 324 21.99 -3.38 16.54
N LYS A 325 21.22 -3.97 17.45
CA LYS A 325 20.43 -5.19 17.24
C LYS A 325 19.05 -5.04 17.85
N TRP A 326 18.01 -5.57 17.21
CA TRP A 326 16.63 -5.57 17.71
C TRP A 326 16.10 -7.00 17.87
N GLN A 327 15.17 -7.20 18.79
CA GLN A 327 14.42 -8.45 18.85
C GLN A 327 13.38 -8.44 17.72
N THR A 328 13.20 -9.58 17.07
CA THR A 328 12.14 -9.82 16.09
C THR A 328 11.41 -11.12 16.45
N SER A 329 10.19 -11.31 15.95
CA SER A 329 9.35 -12.49 16.23
C SER A 329 9.16 -12.69 17.75
N TYR A 330 8.19 -11.99 18.33
CA TYR A 330 8.06 -11.71 19.76
C TYR A 330 8.28 -12.90 20.70
N PHE A 331 7.66 -14.05 20.43
CA PHE A 331 7.75 -15.26 21.26
C PHE A 331 9.07 -16.04 21.09
N TYR A 332 9.93 -15.61 20.17
CA TYR A 332 11.19 -16.26 19.85
C TYR A 332 12.37 -15.38 20.23
N ASN A 333 13.52 -16.02 20.48
CA ASN A 333 14.79 -15.33 20.74
C ASN A 333 15.47 -14.84 19.45
N SER A 334 14.68 -14.51 18.42
CA SER A 334 15.18 -14.08 17.13
C SER A 334 15.68 -12.64 17.19
N ILE A 335 16.80 -12.39 16.50
CA ILE A 335 17.50 -11.11 16.54
C ILE A 335 17.71 -10.63 15.11
N GLN A 336 17.34 -9.38 14.85
CA GLN A 336 17.73 -8.67 13.64
C GLN A 336 18.93 -7.78 13.96
N TYR A 337 20.03 -7.93 13.22
CA TYR A 337 21.17 -7.00 13.28
C TYR A 337 20.86 -5.75 12.46
N ILE A 338 19.89 -4.96 12.92
CA ILE A 338 19.36 -3.81 12.16
C ILE A 338 20.40 -2.68 11.96
N GLY A 339 21.52 -2.72 12.68
CA GLY A 339 22.68 -1.87 12.46
C GLY A 339 23.61 -2.33 11.33
N GLU A 340 23.39 -3.48 10.71
CA GLU A 340 24.06 -3.87 9.46
C GLU A 340 23.34 -3.17 8.30
N LEU A 341 24.00 -2.19 7.70
CA LEU A 341 23.40 -1.23 6.79
C LEU A 341 23.99 -1.32 5.38
N ASN A 342 23.15 -1.38 4.35
CA ASN A 342 23.61 -1.56 2.97
C ASN A 342 24.46 -0.38 2.47
N ILE A 343 25.57 -0.71 1.81
CA ILE A 343 26.42 0.19 1.04
C ILE A 343 26.12 -0.04 -0.45
N SER A 344 25.97 1.03 -1.21
CA SER A 344 25.76 0.98 -2.64
C SER A 344 26.64 1.97 -3.38
N THR A 345 27.01 1.63 -4.61
CA THR A 345 27.64 2.55 -5.56
C THR A 345 26.64 3.04 -6.60
N SER A 346 25.34 2.78 -6.39
CA SER A 346 24.29 3.18 -7.32
C SER A 346 24.13 4.70 -7.34
N GLU A 347 24.03 5.27 -8.53
CA GLU A 347 23.60 6.66 -8.70
C GLU A 347 22.09 6.84 -8.49
N ASP A 348 21.34 5.75 -8.29
CA ASP A 348 19.90 5.78 -7.99
C ASP A 348 19.65 6.10 -6.51
N PRO A 349 19.18 7.32 -6.18
CA PRO A 349 18.86 7.70 -4.80
C PRO A 349 17.64 6.96 -4.24
N TYR A 350 16.90 6.21 -5.06
CA TYR A 350 15.65 5.54 -4.71
C TYR A 350 15.80 4.07 -4.34
N GLN A 351 17.01 3.50 -4.34
CA GLN A 351 17.23 2.16 -3.78
C GLN A 351 16.95 2.20 -2.26
N PHE A 352 15.79 1.67 -1.88
CA PHE A 352 15.15 1.89 -0.57
C PHE A 352 15.96 1.43 0.65
N LEU A 353 16.73 0.34 0.55
CA LEU A 353 17.46 -0.23 1.68
C LEU A 353 18.88 0.34 1.87
N ASN A 354 19.40 1.15 0.94
CA ASN A 354 20.76 1.67 1.07
C ASN A 354 20.86 2.64 2.25
N ALA A 355 21.84 2.51 3.14
CA ALA A 355 22.10 3.56 4.12
C ALA A 355 23.30 4.42 3.71
N VAL A 356 24.23 3.83 2.97
CA VAL A 356 25.44 4.49 2.51
C VAL A 356 25.51 4.42 0.99
N THR A 357 25.72 5.56 0.35
CA THR A 357 25.99 5.65 -1.08
C THR A 357 27.38 6.21 -1.31
N LEU A 358 28.21 5.44 -2.01
CA LEU A 358 29.57 5.83 -2.39
C LEU A 358 29.51 6.46 -3.80
N PHE A 359 29.80 7.75 -3.87
CA PHE A 359 30.00 8.50 -5.11
C PHE A 359 31.49 8.65 -5.43
N ASN A 360 31.80 9.20 -6.60
CA ASN A 360 33.18 9.41 -7.04
C ASN A 360 33.96 10.40 -6.14
N ASP A 361 33.28 11.40 -5.59
CA ASP A 361 33.86 12.50 -4.81
C ASP A 361 33.27 12.63 -3.40
N SER A 362 32.33 11.76 -3.04
CA SER A 362 31.62 11.89 -1.77
C SER A 362 31.03 10.57 -1.27
N VAL A 363 30.76 10.53 0.04
CA VAL A 363 29.98 9.47 0.70
C VAL A 363 28.73 10.12 1.27
N GLU A 364 27.55 9.65 0.87
CA GLU A 364 26.30 10.02 1.52
C GLU A 364 25.85 8.92 2.48
N ILE A 365 25.43 9.33 3.67
CA ILE A 365 24.93 8.48 4.73
C ILE A 365 23.52 8.97 5.04
N ARG A 366 22.55 8.06 5.12
CA ARG A 366 21.19 8.31 5.62
C ARG A 366 20.86 7.32 6.74
N ILE A 367 20.45 7.84 7.89
CA ILE A 367 20.17 7.04 9.08
C ILE A 367 18.74 7.34 9.54
N PRO A 368 17.86 6.32 9.62
CA PRO A 368 16.55 6.49 10.24
C PRO A 368 16.69 7.00 11.68
N TRP A 369 15.85 7.97 12.06
CA TRP A 369 15.89 8.58 13.40
C TRP A 369 15.82 7.57 14.55
N THR A 370 15.12 6.46 14.35
CA THR A 370 15.04 5.36 15.31
C THR A 370 16.36 4.69 15.61
N LEU A 371 17.27 4.58 14.62
CA LEU A 371 18.56 3.92 14.80
C LEU A 371 19.56 4.74 15.62
N ILE A 372 19.30 6.05 15.77
CA ILE A 372 20.07 6.97 16.62
C ILE A 372 19.23 7.51 17.79
N ASN A 373 18.20 6.75 18.19
CA ASN A 373 17.40 7.00 19.39
C ASN A 373 16.69 8.37 19.46
N PHE A 374 16.18 8.89 18.34
CA PHE A 374 15.30 10.07 18.33
C PHE A 374 13.82 9.66 18.25
N PRO A 375 13.06 9.62 19.38
CA PRO A 375 11.65 9.26 19.37
C PRO A 375 10.71 10.36 18.83
N ALA A 376 11.18 11.61 18.80
CA ALA A 376 10.46 12.76 18.26
C ALA A 376 11.44 13.72 17.56
N PRO A 377 11.98 13.33 16.38
CA PRO A 377 12.91 14.17 15.62
C PRO A 377 12.27 15.49 15.17
N THR A 378 10.94 15.51 15.04
CA THR A 378 10.13 16.70 14.71
C THR A 378 10.31 17.85 15.70
N VAL A 379 10.70 17.56 16.94
CA VAL A 379 10.98 18.55 18.00
C VAL A 379 12.37 18.36 18.61
N GLY A 380 13.24 17.60 17.94
CA GLY A 380 14.63 17.40 18.35
C GLY A 380 14.80 16.67 19.68
N ARG A 381 13.90 15.73 20.03
CA ARG A 381 14.03 14.97 21.29
C ARG A 381 14.81 13.68 21.08
N ALA A 382 15.87 13.53 21.86
CA ALA A 382 16.71 12.34 21.93
C ALA A 382 16.38 11.53 23.19
N MET A 383 16.36 10.20 23.06
CA MET A 383 16.04 9.28 24.15
C MET A 383 17.29 8.92 24.95
N HIS A 384 17.10 8.77 26.27
CA HIS A 384 18.07 8.15 27.18
C HIS A 384 17.33 7.33 28.25
N TYR A 385 18.05 6.64 29.11
CA TYR A 385 17.48 5.89 30.22
C TYR A 385 17.99 6.39 31.57
N GLU A 386 17.19 6.16 32.60
CA GLU A 386 17.54 6.36 34.00
C GLU A 386 17.13 5.12 34.78
N SER A 387 17.89 4.76 35.83
CA SER A 387 17.53 3.64 36.70
C SER A 387 17.40 4.08 38.15
N HIS A 388 16.43 3.52 38.85
CA HIS A 388 16.25 3.71 40.28
C HIS A 388 15.73 2.44 40.95
N MET A 389 15.89 2.33 42.26
CA MET A 389 15.29 1.23 43.04
C MET A 389 13.87 1.63 43.45
N ASP A 390 12.88 0.81 43.12
CA ASP A 390 11.53 0.86 43.71
C ASP A 390 11.35 -0.34 44.63
N GLY A 391 11.54 -0.12 45.94
CA GLY A 391 11.66 -1.23 46.89
C GLY A 391 12.87 -2.13 46.57
N PRO A 392 12.69 -3.46 46.43
CA PRO A 392 13.75 -4.38 46.04
C PRO A 392 14.00 -4.43 44.53
N ASP A 393 13.11 -3.85 43.71
CA ASP A 393 13.13 -4.00 42.26
C ASP A 393 13.91 -2.85 41.60
N LEU A 394 14.78 -3.17 40.65
CA LEU A 394 15.41 -2.15 39.81
C LEU A 394 14.43 -1.75 38.71
N VAL A 395 14.08 -0.48 38.67
CA VAL A 395 13.25 0.11 37.62
C VAL A 395 14.15 0.88 36.67
N ILE A 396 13.96 0.66 35.37
CA ILE A 396 14.63 1.39 34.30
C ILE A 396 13.57 2.20 33.55
N ASP A 397 13.64 3.52 33.68
CA ASP A 397 12.75 4.46 33.02
C ASP A 397 13.35 4.93 31.70
N ARG A 398 12.55 4.87 30.64
CA ARG A 398 12.83 5.63 29.43
C ARG A 398 12.56 7.11 29.69
N LYS A 399 13.53 7.97 29.40
CA LYS A 399 13.40 9.43 29.39
C LYS A 399 13.77 9.96 28.01
N ASP A 400 13.52 11.23 27.79
CA ASP A 400 13.99 11.95 26.62
C ASP A 400 14.23 13.43 26.97
N THR A 401 15.13 14.05 26.22
CA THR A 401 15.53 15.45 26.40
C THR A 401 15.65 16.15 25.05
N LEU A 402 15.67 17.48 25.08
CA LEU A 402 15.95 18.28 23.89
C LEU A 402 17.43 18.15 23.56
N SER A 403 17.73 17.72 22.33
CA SER A 403 19.09 17.75 21.78
C SER A 403 19.52 19.21 21.58
N ASP A 404 20.78 19.53 21.87
CA ASP A 404 21.38 20.82 21.51
C ASP A 404 21.93 20.84 20.07
N GLY A 405 21.62 19.81 19.29
CA GLY A 405 22.03 19.59 17.90
C GLY A 405 22.91 18.34 17.76
N ILE A 406 23.08 17.86 16.53
CA ILE A 406 23.93 16.70 16.25
C ILE A 406 25.27 17.15 15.70
N ALA A 407 26.38 16.79 16.35
CA ALA A 407 27.71 16.95 15.78
C ALA A 407 28.22 15.63 15.22
N VAL A 408 29.06 15.71 14.18
CA VAL A 408 29.65 14.55 13.53
C VAL A 408 31.17 14.63 13.64
N SER A 409 31.78 13.54 14.07
CA SER A 409 33.23 13.36 14.01
C SER A 409 33.57 12.27 13.01
N ILE A 410 34.43 12.57 12.05
CA ILE A 410 34.88 11.63 11.04
C ILE A 410 36.34 11.29 11.28
N LEU A 411 36.63 9.99 11.29
CA LEU A 411 37.98 9.46 11.30
C LEU A 411 38.21 8.70 10.00
N LEU A 412 39.18 9.17 9.23
CA LEU A 412 39.67 8.53 8.00
C LEU A 412 41.18 8.34 8.15
N GLN A 413 41.64 7.10 8.12
CA GLN A 413 43.03 6.77 8.47
C GLN A 413 43.39 7.43 9.82
N ASP A 414 44.47 8.23 9.88
CA ASP A 414 44.94 8.96 11.06
C ASP A 414 44.37 10.38 11.19
N GLU A 415 43.52 10.83 10.27
CA GLU A 415 42.96 12.18 10.24
C GLU A 415 41.57 12.25 10.90
N ILE A 416 41.37 13.27 11.74
CA ILE A 416 40.12 13.52 12.47
C ILE A 416 39.51 14.84 11.99
N TYR A 417 38.23 14.82 11.69
CA TYR A 417 37.45 15.95 11.21
C TYR A 417 36.19 16.10 12.08
N GLN A 418 35.95 17.30 12.62
CA GLN A 418 34.86 17.56 13.57
C GLN A 418 33.98 18.72 13.11
N THR A 419 32.68 18.49 13.04
CA THR A 419 31.73 19.53 12.63
C THR A 419 31.28 20.40 13.81
N GLY A 420 30.69 21.56 13.49
CA GLY A 420 29.76 22.21 14.40
C GLY A 420 28.50 21.37 14.61
N LYS A 421 27.69 21.73 15.61
CA LYS A 421 26.38 21.10 15.85
C LYS A 421 25.38 21.51 14.76
N TYR A 422 24.77 20.52 14.14
CA TYR A 422 23.64 20.72 13.24
C TYR A 422 22.35 20.84 14.07
N GLN A 423 21.65 21.95 13.90
CA GLN A 423 20.33 22.19 14.45
C GLN A 423 19.34 22.36 13.32
N TRP A 424 18.12 21.89 13.53
CA TRP A 424 17.03 22.02 12.57
C TRP A 424 15.80 22.64 13.22
N SER A 425 15.00 23.34 12.42
CA SER A 425 13.71 23.86 12.87
C SER A 425 12.73 22.70 13.09
N PRO A 426 11.86 22.77 14.12
CA PRO A 426 10.82 21.78 14.31
C PRO A 426 9.93 21.58 13.08
N TRP A 427 9.47 20.34 12.88
CA TRP A 427 8.49 19.99 11.85
C TRP A 427 7.12 19.86 12.50
N ASP A 428 6.47 21.01 12.72
CA ASP A 428 5.10 21.02 13.19
C ASP A 428 4.11 20.79 12.04
N TYR A 429 2.84 20.65 12.41
CA TYR A 429 1.75 20.49 11.46
C TYR A 429 1.67 21.66 10.47
N GLU A 430 1.99 22.88 10.89
CA GLU A 430 1.94 24.06 10.01
C GLU A 430 3.03 23.99 8.94
N LYS A 431 4.28 23.61 9.30
CA LYS A 431 5.35 23.38 8.33
C LYS A 431 4.95 22.29 7.33
N ILE A 432 4.46 21.14 7.81
CA ILE A 432 4.08 20.01 6.93
C ILE A 432 2.93 20.38 6.00
N VAL A 433 1.95 21.18 6.45
CA VAL A 433 0.86 21.64 5.57
C VAL A 433 1.36 22.63 4.51
N ASN A 434 2.30 23.51 4.87
CA ASN A 434 2.86 24.50 3.95
C ASN A 434 3.89 23.91 2.98
N GLU A 435 4.57 22.84 3.39
CA GLU A 435 5.59 22.11 2.63
C GLU A 435 5.27 20.60 2.65
N PRO A 436 4.18 20.16 1.98
CA PRO A 436 3.71 18.80 2.09
C PRO A 436 4.70 17.81 1.47
N PRO A 437 4.85 16.61 2.08
CA PRO A 437 5.53 15.50 1.44
C PRO A 437 5.02 15.22 0.03
N ILE A 438 5.93 14.86 -0.87
CA ILE A 438 5.64 14.54 -2.26
C ILE A 438 5.28 13.07 -2.36
N GLU A 439 4.10 12.76 -2.92
CA GLU A 439 3.69 11.40 -3.22
C GLU A 439 4.68 10.73 -4.20
N ARG A 440 5.06 9.50 -3.89
CA ARG A 440 5.97 8.68 -4.69
C ARG A 440 5.41 7.27 -4.82
N LYS A 441 5.37 6.75 -6.05
CA LYS A 441 5.10 5.34 -6.32
C LYS A 441 6.31 4.50 -5.91
N LYS A 442 6.09 3.46 -5.11
CA LYS A 442 7.13 2.52 -4.72
C LYS A 442 7.50 1.61 -5.88
N GLN A 443 8.65 0.95 -5.79
CA GLN A 443 9.00 -0.11 -6.75
C GLN A 443 7.94 -1.22 -6.75
N SER A 444 7.32 -1.53 -5.60
CA SER A 444 6.19 -2.46 -5.48
C SER A 444 5.01 -2.06 -6.37
N PHE A 445 4.64 -0.76 -6.42
CA PHE A 445 3.58 -0.28 -7.31
C PHE A 445 3.88 -0.62 -8.77
N HIS A 446 5.10 -0.36 -9.22
CA HIS A 446 5.50 -0.60 -10.60
C HIS A 446 5.54 -2.09 -10.93
N HIS A 447 6.09 -2.89 -10.02
CA HIS A 447 6.12 -4.34 -10.15
C HIS A 447 4.70 -4.92 -10.22
N MET A 448 3.83 -4.55 -9.27
CA MET A 448 2.45 -5.02 -9.24
C MET A 448 1.69 -4.57 -10.49
N LYS A 449 1.79 -3.31 -10.91
CA LYS A 449 1.15 -2.82 -12.13
C LYS A 449 1.55 -3.63 -13.37
N GLN A 450 2.80 -4.08 -13.44
CA GLN A 450 3.27 -4.91 -14.55
C GLN A 450 2.70 -6.33 -14.51
N MET A 451 2.52 -6.89 -13.32
CA MET A 451 2.16 -8.29 -13.13
C MET A 451 0.65 -8.54 -13.00
N LEU A 452 -0.12 -7.55 -12.51
CA LEU A 452 -1.57 -7.67 -12.32
C LEU A 452 -2.37 -8.15 -13.56
N PRO A 453 -2.02 -7.79 -14.81
CA PRO A 453 -2.72 -8.30 -16.00
C PRO A 453 -2.68 -9.84 -16.17
N GLN A 454 -1.88 -10.56 -15.38
CA GLN A 454 -1.93 -12.03 -15.38
C GLN A 454 -3.17 -12.59 -14.66
N PHE A 455 -3.84 -11.79 -13.83
CA PHE A 455 -5.06 -12.13 -13.09
C PHE A 455 -6.30 -11.56 -13.80
N ASN A 456 -6.32 -11.67 -15.12
CA ASN A 456 -7.37 -11.11 -15.96
C ASN A 456 -8.69 -11.87 -15.79
N SER A 457 -9.79 -11.16 -15.62
CA SER A 457 -11.14 -11.71 -15.61
C SER A 457 -11.75 -11.62 -17.00
N PRO A 458 -12.60 -12.57 -17.43
CA PRO A 458 -13.32 -12.41 -18.69
C PRO A 458 -14.22 -11.17 -18.66
N PRO A 459 -14.37 -10.47 -19.80
CA PRO A 459 -15.33 -9.38 -19.92
C PRO A 459 -16.76 -9.89 -19.70
N ILE A 460 -17.61 -9.03 -19.14
CA ILE A 460 -19.00 -9.35 -18.81
C ILE A 460 -19.90 -8.62 -19.80
N GLY A 461 -20.59 -9.40 -20.62
CA GLY A 461 -21.58 -8.87 -21.55
C GLY A 461 -23.01 -9.02 -21.04
N LEU A 462 -23.85 -8.02 -21.33
CA LEU A 462 -25.25 -7.98 -20.96
C LEU A 462 -26.15 -8.06 -22.21
N ALA A 463 -27.30 -8.71 -22.06
CA ALA A 463 -28.21 -8.94 -23.17
C ALA A 463 -28.73 -7.62 -23.76
N ASP A 464 -28.78 -7.54 -25.09
CA ASP A 464 -29.27 -6.37 -25.80
C ASP A 464 -30.64 -6.60 -26.44
N THR A 465 -31.39 -5.52 -26.62
CA THR A 465 -32.65 -5.55 -27.36
C THR A 465 -32.78 -4.34 -28.25
N PHE A 466 -33.00 -4.58 -29.55
CA PHE A 466 -33.24 -3.54 -30.53
C PHE A 466 -34.60 -3.71 -31.18
N ARG A 467 -35.25 -2.59 -31.51
CA ARG A 467 -36.51 -2.56 -32.25
C ARG A 467 -36.32 -1.81 -33.55
N LEU A 468 -36.92 -2.33 -34.62
CA LEU A 468 -36.92 -1.70 -35.94
C LEU A 468 -38.24 -1.95 -36.66
N THR A 469 -38.51 -1.12 -37.67
CA THR A 469 -39.71 -1.27 -38.50
C THR A 469 -39.43 -2.15 -39.71
N THR A 470 -40.43 -2.93 -40.16
CA THR A 470 -40.31 -3.72 -41.39
C THR A 470 -39.86 -2.85 -42.58
N GLY A 471 -38.84 -3.30 -43.31
CA GLY A 471 -38.29 -2.61 -44.47
C GLY A 471 -37.34 -1.46 -44.15
N SER A 472 -36.97 -1.26 -42.88
CA SER A 472 -35.88 -0.37 -42.45
C SER A 472 -34.64 -1.18 -42.08
N ILE A 473 -33.47 -0.57 -42.28
CA ILE A 473 -32.17 -1.12 -41.83
C ILE A 473 -31.91 -0.57 -40.42
N LEU A 474 -31.46 -1.42 -39.51
CA LEU A 474 -30.97 -1.03 -38.19
C LEU A 474 -29.45 -0.90 -38.24
N GLU A 475 -28.92 0.28 -37.92
CA GLU A 475 -27.48 0.58 -37.97
C GLU A 475 -27.02 1.35 -36.72
N PRO A 476 -26.91 0.70 -35.54
CA PRO A 476 -26.43 1.35 -34.33
C PRO A 476 -24.92 1.58 -34.44
N GLY A 477 -24.48 2.82 -34.20
CA GLY A 477 -23.06 3.15 -34.04
C GLY A 477 -22.50 2.61 -32.71
N PRO A 478 -21.18 2.71 -32.47
CA PRO A 478 -20.53 2.16 -31.28
C PRO A 478 -21.17 2.63 -29.96
N GLU A 479 -21.60 3.88 -29.95
CA GLU A 479 -22.19 4.59 -28.81
C GLU A 479 -23.59 4.09 -28.40
N ALA A 480 -24.28 3.40 -29.29
CA ALA A 480 -25.59 2.79 -29.08
C ALA A 480 -25.61 1.31 -29.52
N GLY A 481 -24.41 0.74 -29.68
CA GLY A 481 -24.19 -0.62 -30.13
C GLY A 481 -24.13 -1.57 -28.94
N LEU A 482 -23.55 -2.75 -29.20
CA LEU A 482 -23.56 -3.86 -28.24
C LEU A 482 -22.72 -3.58 -26.99
N LEU A 483 -21.63 -2.81 -27.10
CA LEU A 483 -20.73 -2.54 -25.96
C LEU A 483 -21.30 -1.56 -24.92
N GLN A 484 -22.52 -1.02 -25.12
CA GLN A 484 -23.03 0.08 -24.29
C GLN A 484 -23.28 -0.33 -22.82
N ASN A 485 -23.72 -1.57 -22.60
CA ASN A 485 -24.05 -2.13 -21.29
C ASN A 485 -23.04 -3.18 -20.81
N ASP A 486 -22.02 -3.45 -21.62
CA ASP A 486 -20.96 -4.39 -21.34
C ASP A 486 -19.84 -3.74 -20.52
N PHE A 487 -19.11 -4.54 -19.74
CA PHE A 487 -17.97 -4.02 -18.98
C PHE A 487 -16.90 -5.08 -18.74
N ASP A 488 -15.68 -4.59 -18.59
CA ASP A 488 -14.53 -5.36 -18.14
C ASP A 488 -14.09 -4.84 -16.77
N ILE A 489 -13.88 -5.73 -15.81
CA ILE A 489 -13.56 -5.34 -14.43
C ILE A 489 -12.11 -4.87 -14.29
N ASP A 490 -11.22 -5.36 -15.14
CA ASP A 490 -9.79 -5.02 -15.17
C ASP A 490 -9.53 -3.72 -15.95
N GLY A 491 -10.52 -3.26 -16.71
CA GLY A 491 -10.49 -2.03 -17.48
C GLY A 491 -9.86 -2.20 -18.86
N ASN A 492 -9.82 -3.43 -19.36
CA ASN A 492 -9.29 -3.78 -20.67
C ASN A 492 -10.22 -3.28 -21.79
N GLU A 493 -9.65 -2.99 -22.96
CA GLU A 493 -10.45 -2.60 -24.13
C GLU A 493 -11.16 -3.83 -24.71
N MET A 494 -12.49 -3.79 -24.77
CA MET A 494 -13.31 -4.89 -25.26
C MET A 494 -13.61 -4.77 -26.76
N GLN A 495 -13.69 -5.92 -27.42
CA GLN A 495 -14.14 -6.04 -28.80
C GLN A 495 -15.21 -7.11 -28.94
N VAL A 496 -16.15 -6.87 -29.85
CA VAL A 496 -17.23 -7.81 -30.14
C VAL A 496 -16.84 -8.77 -31.27
N ARG A 497 -17.26 -10.04 -31.14
CA ARG A 497 -17.08 -11.10 -32.14
C ARG A 497 -18.35 -11.94 -32.30
N LEU A 498 -18.55 -12.46 -33.51
CA LEU A 498 -19.54 -13.50 -33.78
C LEU A 498 -18.91 -14.88 -33.63
N PRO A 499 -19.55 -15.82 -32.89
CA PRO A 499 -19.22 -17.22 -32.98
C PRO A 499 -19.32 -17.72 -34.42
N PHE A 500 -18.49 -18.68 -34.81
CA PHE A 500 -18.51 -19.22 -36.18
C PHE A 500 -19.91 -19.76 -36.54
N GLY A 501 -20.51 -19.21 -37.60
CA GLY A 501 -21.83 -19.58 -38.07
C GLY A 501 -23.00 -18.92 -37.30
N SER A 502 -22.73 -18.09 -36.29
CA SER A 502 -23.74 -17.25 -35.66
C SER A 502 -24.14 -16.11 -36.60
N SER A 503 -25.44 -16.02 -36.89
CA SER A 503 -26.07 -14.95 -37.66
C SER A 503 -27.57 -14.96 -37.33
N THR A 504 -28.26 -13.92 -37.75
CA THR A 504 -29.72 -13.81 -37.77
C THR A 504 -30.36 -14.84 -38.72
N GLU A 505 -31.56 -15.33 -38.38
CA GLU A 505 -32.32 -16.27 -39.22
C GLU A 505 -33.12 -15.57 -40.33
N HIS A 506 -33.47 -14.30 -40.14
CA HIS A 506 -34.39 -13.53 -40.97
C HIS A 506 -33.84 -12.17 -41.41
N GLY A 507 -32.54 -12.11 -41.73
CA GLY A 507 -31.90 -10.95 -42.31
C GLY A 507 -30.38 -11.12 -42.48
N GLN A 508 -29.72 -10.06 -42.94
CA GLN A 508 -28.26 -10.00 -43.04
C GLN A 508 -27.68 -9.16 -41.92
N LEU A 509 -26.71 -9.73 -41.19
CA LEU A 509 -25.99 -9.07 -40.12
C LEU A 509 -24.53 -8.79 -40.51
N PHE A 510 -24.09 -7.56 -40.30
CA PHE A 510 -22.68 -7.16 -40.39
C PHE A 510 -22.27 -6.56 -39.04
N LEU A 511 -21.48 -7.29 -38.26
CA LEU A 511 -20.98 -6.86 -36.95
C LEU A 511 -19.55 -6.32 -37.04
N HIS A 512 -19.30 -5.18 -36.39
CA HIS A 512 -17.98 -4.60 -36.25
C HIS A 512 -17.40 -4.85 -34.83
N PRO A 513 -16.07 -4.92 -34.69
CA PRO A 513 -15.40 -5.12 -33.40
C PRO A 513 -15.72 -4.06 -32.33
N ASP A 514 -16.07 -2.83 -32.73
CA ASP A 514 -16.39 -1.72 -31.83
C ASP A 514 -17.84 -1.76 -31.30
N GLY A 515 -18.56 -2.87 -31.54
CA GLY A 515 -19.94 -3.06 -31.10
C GLY A 515 -20.97 -2.41 -32.02
N SER A 516 -20.57 -1.66 -33.04
CA SER A 516 -21.50 -1.21 -34.08
C SER A 516 -21.89 -2.37 -35.00
N PHE A 517 -23.11 -2.33 -35.53
CA PHE A 517 -23.57 -3.36 -36.47
C PHE A 517 -24.61 -2.83 -37.44
N LEU A 518 -24.78 -3.54 -38.54
CA LEU A 518 -25.86 -3.35 -39.50
C LEU A 518 -26.71 -4.62 -39.56
N TYR A 519 -28.02 -4.46 -39.43
CA TYR A 519 -29.00 -5.52 -39.64
C TYR A 519 -30.03 -5.10 -40.69
N ASP A 520 -30.10 -5.86 -41.78
CA ASP A 520 -31.07 -5.70 -42.87
C ASP A 520 -32.03 -6.91 -42.89
N PRO A 521 -33.26 -6.78 -42.38
CA PRO A 521 -34.24 -7.86 -42.36
C PRO A 521 -34.60 -8.37 -43.76
N ASP A 522 -34.94 -9.65 -43.87
CA ASP A 522 -35.51 -10.19 -45.09
C ASP A 522 -36.78 -9.40 -45.49
N PRO A 523 -36.98 -9.09 -46.79
CA PRO A 523 -38.12 -8.29 -47.23
C PRO A 523 -39.48 -8.83 -46.76
N GLY A 524 -40.17 -8.05 -45.94
CA GLY A 524 -41.49 -8.38 -45.38
C GLY A 524 -41.46 -9.26 -44.13
N PHE A 525 -40.29 -9.52 -43.55
CA PHE A 525 -40.17 -10.18 -42.26
C PHE A 525 -40.80 -9.33 -41.14
N LEU A 526 -41.49 -10.01 -40.22
CA LEU A 526 -42.14 -9.46 -39.03
C LEU A 526 -42.00 -10.48 -37.91
N GLY A 527 -41.60 -10.00 -36.73
CA GLY A 527 -41.37 -10.84 -35.56
C GLY A 527 -39.98 -10.66 -34.97
N ASP A 528 -39.64 -11.59 -34.07
CA ASP A 528 -38.35 -11.59 -33.38
C ASP A 528 -37.30 -12.35 -34.19
N ASP A 529 -36.11 -11.77 -34.28
CA ASP A 529 -34.88 -12.43 -34.71
C ASP A 529 -33.85 -12.35 -33.58
N PHE A 530 -32.80 -13.16 -33.67
CA PHE A 530 -31.79 -13.22 -32.64
C PHE A 530 -30.42 -13.54 -33.23
N PHE A 531 -29.38 -13.04 -32.58
CA PHE A 531 -28.03 -13.53 -32.77
C PHE A 531 -27.28 -13.50 -31.44
N MET A 532 -26.18 -14.24 -31.37
CA MET A 532 -25.30 -14.26 -30.20
C MET A 532 -23.94 -13.69 -30.58
N TYR A 533 -23.35 -12.89 -29.69
CA TYR A 533 -21.96 -12.45 -29.77
C TYR A 533 -21.18 -12.91 -28.54
N TYR A 534 -19.86 -12.68 -28.55
CA TYR A 534 -19.03 -12.72 -27.35
C TYR A 534 -18.01 -11.58 -27.40
N LEU A 535 -17.50 -11.21 -26.23
CA LEU A 535 -16.51 -10.18 -26.03
C LEU A 535 -15.11 -10.80 -25.96
N GLU A 536 -14.13 -10.12 -26.52
CA GLU A 536 -12.69 -10.38 -26.36
C GLU A 536 -12.04 -9.10 -25.80
N ASP A 537 -11.28 -9.23 -24.73
CA ASP A 537 -10.52 -8.13 -24.09
C ASP A 537 -9.01 -8.17 -24.42
N GLY A 538 -8.62 -9.11 -25.28
CA GLY A 538 -7.22 -9.38 -25.65
C GLY A 538 -6.54 -10.49 -24.84
N ALA A 539 -7.14 -10.95 -23.75
CA ALA A 539 -6.62 -12.01 -22.89
C ALA A 539 -7.61 -13.19 -22.77
N GLU A 540 -8.86 -12.90 -22.45
CA GLU A 540 -9.94 -13.87 -22.27
C GLU A 540 -11.16 -13.57 -23.15
N SER A 541 -12.20 -14.38 -23.03
CA SER A 541 -13.44 -14.20 -23.77
C SER A 541 -14.65 -14.39 -22.86
N SER A 542 -15.67 -13.54 -23.05
CA SER A 542 -16.92 -13.66 -22.30
C SER A 542 -17.68 -14.95 -22.63
N THR A 543 -18.69 -15.25 -21.83
CA THR A 543 -19.78 -16.13 -22.27
C THR A 543 -20.53 -15.52 -23.45
N LEU A 544 -21.31 -16.34 -24.17
CA LEU A 544 -22.19 -15.84 -25.24
C LEU A 544 -23.25 -14.88 -24.70
N VAL A 545 -23.42 -13.75 -25.38
CA VAL A 545 -24.37 -12.69 -25.04
C VAL A 545 -25.48 -12.65 -26.10
N PRO A 546 -26.76 -12.73 -25.70
CA PRO A 546 -27.87 -12.70 -26.65
C PRO A 546 -28.23 -11.26 -27.06
N VAL A 547 -28.54 -11.10 -28.34
CA VAL A 547 -29.13 -9.89 -28.90
C VAL A 547 -30.50 -10.24 -29.46
N HIS A 548 -31.52 -9.55 -28.98
CA HIS A 548 -32.89 -9.68 -29.45
C HIS A 548 -33.24 -8.55 -30.41
N LEU A 549 -33.74 -8.90 -31.59
CA LEU A 549 -34.15 -7.96 -32.62
C LEU A 549 -35.66 -8.10 -32.85
N HIS A 550 -36.42 -7.02 -32.69
CA HIS A 550 -37.87 -7.05 -32.93
C HIS A 550 -38.25 -6.22 -34.15
N VAL A 551 -38.68 -6.89 -35.23
CA VAL A 551 -39.15 -6.27 -36.48
C VAL A 551 -40.67 -6.11 -36.43
N GLY A 552 -41.12 -4.89 -36.15
CA GLY A 552 -42.54 -4.56 -36.01
C GLY A 552 -43.09 -3.73 -37.16
N TYR A 553 -44.40 -3.47 -37.11
CA TYR A 553 -44.99 -2.39 -37.89
C TYR A 553 -44.58 -1.03 -37.31
N PRO A 554 -44.54 0.04 -38.12
CA PRO A 554 -44.47 1.39 -37.58
C PRO A 554 -45.63 1.60 -36.61
N LEU A 555 -45.30 1.89 -35.35
CA LEU A 555 -46.27 2.18 -34.30
C LEU A 555 -47.11 3.40 -34.72
N SER A 556 -48.42 3.38 -34.47
CA SER A 556 -49.20 4.61 -34.43
C SER A 556 -48.68 5.47 -33.27
N ALA A 557 -48.67 6.81 -33.45
CA ALA A 557 -48.11 7.80 -32.52
C ALA A 557 -48.67 7.79 -31.06
N GLU A 558 -49.53 6.83 -30.71
CA GLU A 558 -50.10 6.65 -29.37
C GLU A 558 -49.48 5.46 -28.60
N ASP A 559 -48.69 4.58 -29.24
CA ASP A 559 -48.15 3.34 -28.63
C ASP A 559 -46.63 3.39 -28.30
N GLU A 560 -45.94 4.53 -28.45
CA GLU A 560 -44.52 4.70 -28.04
C GLU A 560 -44.29 4.62 -26.51
N LEU A 561 -45.37 4.50 -25.76
CA LEU A 561 -45.42 4.50 -24.30
C LEU A 561 -45.28 3.10 -23.70
N SER A 562 -44.25 2.34 -24.08
CA SER A 562 -43.77 1.24 -23.22
C SER A 562 -42.34 0.80 -23.53
N SER A 563 -41.49 1.00 -22.51
CA SER A 563 -40.14 0.42 -22.28
C SER A 563 -38.93 1.13 -22.91
N VAL A 564 -38.74 2.42 -22.67
CA VAL A 564 -37.38 3.01 -22.66
C VAL A 564 -37.01 3.26 -21.20
N SER A 565 -36.08 2.47 -20.65
CA SER A 565 -35.44 2.84 -19.38
C SER A 565 -34.62 4.11 -19.61
N SER A 566 -34.48 4.96 -18.59
CA SER A 566 -33.55 6.09 -18.68
C SER A 566 -32.13 5.61 -18.97
N SER A 567 -31.39 6.36 -19.78
CA SER A 567 -30.01 6.03 -20.16
C SER A 567 -29.11 7.26 -20.10
N ILE A 568 -27.84 7.04 -19.79
CA ILE A 568 -26.81 8.08 -19.73
C ILE A 568 -25.61 7.62 -20.55
N PHE A 569 -25.23 8.41 -21.54
CA PHE A 569 -24.22 8.04 -22.52
C PHE A 569 -23.29 9.24 -22.81
N PRO A 570 -21.96 9.09 -23.02
CA PRO A 570 -21.16 7.87 -22.91
C PRO A 570 -20.87 7.44 -21.47
N ASN A 571 -20.62 6.14 -21.28
CA ASN A 571 -20.10 5.58 -20.04
C ASN A 571 -19.18 4.39 -20.35
N PRO A 572 -17.84 4.50 -20.22
CA PRO A 572 -17.09 5.65 -19.72
C PRO A 572 -17.21 6.89 -20.62
N GLY A 573 -17.32 8.07 -20.00
CA GLY A 573 -17.38 9.36 -20.70
C GLY A 573 -16.35 10.35 -20.18
N LYS A 574 -16.26 11.54 -20.80
CA LYS A 574 -15.27 12.55 -20.40
C LYS A 574 -15.91 13.70 -19.64
N ASP A 575 -16.56 14.60 -20.36
CA ASP A 575 -17.11 15.85 -19.83
C ASP A 575 -18.52 16.16 -20.36
N ARG A 576 -19.07 15.34 -21.25
CA ARG A 576 -20.35 15.60 -21.90
C ARG A 576 -21.17 14.32 -22.03
N PHE A 577 -22.40 14.36 -21.54
CA PHE A 577 -23.29 13.21 -21.46
C PHE A 577 -24.66 13.54 -22.06
N CYS A 578 -25.20 12.65 -22.87
CA CYS A 578 -26.59 12.65 -23.28
C CYS A 578 -27.41 11.89 -22.23
N ILE A 579 -28.45 12.54 -21.73
CA ILE A 579 -29.43 11.97 -20.82
C ILE A 579 -30.69 11.72 -21.62
N SER A 580 -31.10 10.46 -21.71
CA SER A 580 -32.37 10.08 -22.33
C SER A 580 -33.32 9.54 -21.26
N ILE A 581 -34.55 10.05 -21.23
CA ILE A 581 -35.61 9.64 -20.31
C ILE A 581 -36.89 9.31 -21.08
N PRO A 582 -37.71 8.35 -20.62
CA PRO A 582 -38.97 8.01 -21.28
C PRO A 582 -39.98 9.17 -21.26
N GLU A 583 -40.70 9.36 -22.37
CA GLU A 583 -41.86 10.27 -22.44
C GLU A 583 -43.19 9.52 -22.24
N PRO A 584 -44.24 10.21 -21.75
CA PRO A 584 -44.22 11.57 -21.20
C PRO A 584 -43.84 11.55 -19.71
N PHE A 585 -43.23 12.64 -19.25
CA PHE A 585 -42.94 12.90 -17.83
C PHE A 585 -43.51 14.27 -17.43
N GLN A 586 -43.83 14.47 -16.14
CA GLN A 586 -44.22 15.78 -15.60
C GLN A 586 -43.03 16.57 -15.08
N GLU A 587 -42.15 15.91 -14.33
CA GLU A 587 -40.94 16.52 -13.75
C GLU A 587 -39.77 15.54 -13.86
N ALA A 588 -38.66 16.02 -14.41
CA ALA A 588 -37.42 15.26 -14.47
C ALA A 588 -36.23 16.09 -14.00
N SER A 589 -35.26 15.47 -13.33
CA SER A 589 -33.98 16.12 -12.96
C SER A 589 -32.85 15.12 -12.87
N LEU A 590 -31.63 15.60 -13.11
CA LEU A 590 -30.38 14.90 -12.92
C LEU A 590 -29.63 15.47 -11.72
N ARG A 591 -29.15 14.59 -10.84
CA ARG A 591 -28.16 14.88 -9.79
C ARG A 591 -26.91 14.08 -10.04
N VAL A 592 -25.73 14.69 -9.95
CA VAL A 592 -24.46 13.99 -10.09
C VAL A 592 -23.68 14.11 -8.79
N LEU A 593 -23.31 12.96 -8.22
CA LEU A 593 -22.54 12.85 -7.00
C LEU A 593 -21.16 12.25 -7.31
N ASP A 594 -20.13 12.67 -6.59
CA ASP A 594 -18.87 11.90 -6.52
C ASP A 594 -19.01 10.69 -5.58
N MET A 595 -18.00 9.81 -5.54
CA MET A 595 -18.00 8.63 -4.65
C MET A 595 -18.01 8.96 -3.15
N LEU A 596 -17.74 10.21 -2.77
CA LEU A 596 -17.86 10.68 -1.39
C LEU A 596 -19.28 11.21 -1.08
N GLY A 597 -20.20 11.13 -2.03
CA GLY A 597 -21.58 11.59 -1.92
C GLY A 597 -21.74 13.11 -2.06
N LYS A 598 -20.69 13.83 -2.47
CA LYS A 598 -20.78 15.27 -2.70
C LYS A 598 -21.44 15.53 -4.04
N GLU A 599 -22.48 16.37 -4.03
CA GLU A 599 -23.14 16.82 -5.24
C GLU A 599 -22.24 17.78 -6.03
N ILE A 600 -21.99 17.41 -7.29
CA ILE A 600 -21.20 18.20 -8.23
C ILE A 600 -22.07 18.89 -9.28
N LEU A 601 -23.28 18.37 -9.54
CA LEU A 601 -24.25 18.96 -10.46
C LEU A 601 -25.68 18.62 -10.06
N PHE A 602 -26.58 19.60 -10.18
CA PHE A 602 -28.03 19.40 -10.20
C PHE A 602 -28.59 20.12 -11.44
N LEU A 603 -29.42 19.44 -12.22
CA LEU A 603 -30.01 19.99 -13.45
C LEU A 603 -31.45 19.49 -13.64
N PRO A 604 -32.46 20.37 -13.76
CA PRO A 604 -33.79 19.96 -14.24
C PRO A 604 -33.74 19.61 -15.74
N LEU A 605 -34.44 18.54 -16.12
CA LEU A 605 -34.52 18.09 -17.51
C LEU A 605 -35.87 18.52 -18.10
N GLU A 606 -35.83 19.36 -19.13
CA GLU A 606 -37.03 19.88 -19.79
C GLU A 606 -37.42 19.06 -21.03
N GLU A 607 -36.48 18.30 -21.59
CA GLU A 607 -36.65 17.50 -22.80
C GLU A 607 -36.23 16.04 -22.52
N ALA A 608 -36.86 15.10 -23.22
CA ALA A 608 -36.59 13.68 -23.08
C ALA A 608 -35.16 13.27 -23.47
N SER A 609 -34.48 14.08 -24.29
CA SER A 609 -33.06 13.92 -24.60
C SER A 609 -32.35 15.24 -24.36
N THR A 610 -31.47 15.29 -23.36
CA THR A 610 -30.75 16.51 -22.97
C THR A 610 -29.24 16.23 -22.91
N TRP A 611 -28.44 17.06 -23.57
CA TRP A 611 -26.99 17.04 -23.42
C TRP A 611 -26.55 17.88 -22.23
N VAL A 612 -25.72 17.28 -21.37
CA VAL A 612 -25.23 17.87 -20.12
C VAL A 612 -23.70 17.87 -20.14
N ASP A 613 -23.12 19.06 -20.00
CA ASP A 613 -21.68 19.24 -19.85
C ASP A 613 -21.32 19.30 -18.35
N ILE A 614 -20.41 18.44 -17.91
CA ILE A 614 -19.89 18.39 -16.54
C ILE A 614 -18.40 18.75 -16.60
N GLN A 615 -18.12 20.04 -16.42
CA GLN A 615 -16.76 20.56 -16.49
C GLN A 615 -15.99 20.39 -15.17
N ASN A 616 -14.67 20.28 -15.27
CA ASN A 616 -13.72 20.24 -14.14
C ASN A 616 -13.88 19.04 -13.18
N THR A 617 -14.41 17.92 -13.67
CA THR A 617 -14.44 16.66 -12.94
C THR A 617 -13.09 15.94 -13.01
N LYS A 618 -12.73 15.26 -11.92
CA LYS A 618 -11.55 14.38 -11.89
C LYS A 618 -11.92 13.04 -12.52
N GLN A 619 -10.96 12.36 -13.12
CA GLN A 619 -11.10 10.95 -13.49
C GLN A 619 -11.57 10.12 -12.28
N GLY A 620 -12.58 9.28 -12.47
CA GLY A 620 -13.17 8.49 -11.39
C GLY A 620 -14.63 8.10 -11.64
N ILE A 621 -15.24 7.46 -10.65
CA ILE A 621 -16.64 7.02 -10.71
C ILE A 621 -17.55 8.11 -10.14
N TYR A 622 -18.67 8.36 -10.79
CA TYR A 622 -19.71 9.30 -10.36
C TYR A 622 -21.07 8.62 -10.40
N LEU A 623 -21.97 9.03 -9.51
CA LEU A 623 -23.34 8.54 -9.47
C LEU A 623 -24.27 9.59 -10.08
N PHE A 624 -24.87 9.27 -11.21
CA PHE A 624 -25.90 10.07 -11.84
C PHE A 624 -27.24 9.54 -11.38
N ILE A 625 -28.01 10.37 -10.70
CA ILE A 625 -29.32 10.06 -10.15
C ILE A 625 -30.34 10.85 -10.95
N LEU A 626 -31.13 10.15 -11.75
CA LEU A 626 -32.27 10.68 -12.47
C LEU A 626 -33.51 10.56 -11.59
N SER A 627 -34.21 11.66 -11.38
CA SER A 627 -35.51 11.69 -10.73
C SER A 627 -36.56 12.00 -11.79
N ILE A 628 -37.44 11.06 -12.10
CA ILE A 628 -38.50 11.19 -13.12
C ILE A 628 -39.84 10.88 -12.43
N ASP A 629 -40.71 11.88 -12.32
CA ASP A 629 -42.02 11.76 -11.67
C ASP A 629 -41.96 11.06 -10.29
N GLN A 630 -40.96 11.45 -9.49
CA GLN A 630 -40.64 10.92 -8.14
C GLN A 630 -40.03 9.50 -8.11
N ASN A 631 -39.85 8.84 -9.25
CA ASN A 631 -39.06 7.62 -9.34
C ASN A 631 -37.58 7.96 -9.52
N LEU A 632 -36.69 7.21 -8.87
CA LEU A 632 -35.26 7.40 -8.97
C LEU A 632 -34.65 6.30 -9.81
N ASP A 633 -33.83 6.69 -10.79
CA ASP A 633 -32.97 5.80 -11.55
C ASP A 633 -31.51 6.21 -11.36
N GLN A 634 -30.62 5.24 -11.18
CA GLN A 634 -29.23 5.48 -10.77
C GLN A 634 -28.26 4.83 -11.74
N HIS A 635 -27.34 5.64 -12.25
CA HIS A 635 -26.33 5.25 -13.23
C HIS A 635 -24.94 5.51 -12.66
N ARG A 636 -24.08 4.49 -12.66
CA ARG A 636 -22.66 4.62 -12.31
C ARG A 636 -21.89 5.02 -13.56
N ILE A 637 -21.36 6.24 -13.59
CA ILE A 637 -20.64 6.80 -14.74
C ILE A 637 -19.16 6.88 -14.44
N ILE A 638 -18.34 6.27 -15.29
CA ILE A 638 -16.88 6.36 -15.25
C ILE A 638 -16.47 7.60 -16.05
N MET A 639 -15.86 8.59 -15.40
CA MET A 639 -15.24 9.73 -16.06
C MET A 639 -13.77 9.46 -16.33
N GLN A 640 -13.33 9.63 -17.58
CA GLN A 640 -11.94 9.44 -18.04
C GLN A 640 -11.08 10.70 -18.02
#